data_AF-A0A8T8XCJ9-F1
#
_entry.id   AF-A0A8T8XCJ9-F1
#
_cell.length_a   1.000
_cell.length_b   1.000
_cell.length_c   1.000
_cell.angle_alpha   90.00
_cell.angle_beta   90.00
_cell.angle_gamma   90.00
#
_symmetry.space_group_name_H-M   'P 1'
#
loop_
_entity.id
_entity.type
_entity.pdbx_description
1 polymer ?
#
loop_
_entity_poly.entity_id
_entity_poly.type
_entity_poly.pdbx_seq_one_letter_code
_entity_poly.pdbx_strand_id
1 'polypeptide(L)'
;MATGTYSMQASALRAKQYALIDGRPCQIIRASFSNDECHLEVKDLFLGNEFKATFHQDDNVEVPNVDRTEYSLVNIDDGMLNLMAQDGNPKDDLSTPNNDLGTQIKEDFESGKEMLG
;
A
#
# COMPACT_ATOMS: atom_id res chain seq x y z
N MET A 1 17.21 -6.41 -12.67
CA MET A 1 16.00 -7.19 -12.37
C MET A 1 15.48 -6.66 -11.05
N ALA A 2 14.45 -5.80 -11.07
CA ALA A 2 13.85 -5.30 -9.84
C ALA A 2 12.90 -6.38 -9.31
N THR A 3 13.39 -7.24 -8.44
CA THR A 3 12.53 -8.11 -7.63
C THR A 3 11.86 -7.20 -6.60
N GLY A 4 10.67 -6.69 -6.95
CA GLY A 4 9.83 -5.85 -6.08
C GLY A 4 9.27 -6.58 -4.86
N THR A 5 9.54 -7.89 -4.75
CA THR A 5 9.21 -8.73 -3.61
C THR A 5 10.44 -9.54 -3.18
N TYR A 6 10.50 -9.88 -1.90
CA TYR A 6 11.41 -10.89 -1.36
C TYR A 6 10.62 -11.93 -0.58
N SER A 7 11.14 -13.15 -0.48
CA SER A 7 10.48 -14.21 0.29
C SER A 7 10.94 -14.18 1.75
N MET A 8 9.98 -14.33 2.66
CA MET A 8 10.21 -14.41 4.11
C MET A 8 9.32 -15.50 4.69
N GLN A 9 9.87 -16.28 5.62
CA GLN A 9 9.11 -17.31 6.32
C GLN A 9 7.98 -16.68 7.15
N ALA A 10 6.79 -17.28 7.15
CA ALA A 10 5.62 -16.76 7.86
C ALA A 10 5.90 -16.54 9.35
N SER A 11 6.69 -17.42 9.99
CA SER A 11 7.14 -17.28 11.38
C SER A 11 7.95 -16.01 11.68
N ALA A 12 8.56 -15.40 10.66
CA ALA A 12 9.33 -14.16 10.77
C ALA A 12 8.50 -12.89 10.59
N LEU A 13 7.24 -13.00 10.13
CA LEU A 13 6.36 -11.85 9.91
C LEU A 13 5.99 -11.16 11.22
N ARG A 14 5.91 -9.83 11.20
CA ARG A 14 5.58 -9.00 12.36
C ARG A 14 4.55 -7.95 12.00
N ALA A 15 3.88 -7.42 13.04
CA ALA A 15 3.02 -6.25 12.88
C ALA A 15 3.78 -5.08 12.25
N LYS A 16 3.09 -4.28 11.45
CA LYS A 16 3.58 -3.16 10.64
C LYS A 16 4.45 -3.54 9.44
N GLN A 17 4.75 -4.82 9.22
CA GLN A 17 5.35 -5.28 7.96
C GLN A 17 4.29 -5.42 6.87
N TYR A 18 4.75 -5.65 5.65
CA TYR A 18 3.90 -5.93 4.50
C TYR A 18 4.00 -7.40 4.12
N ALA A 19 2.94 -7.92 3.53
CA ALA A 19 2.92 -9.24 2.93
C ALA A 19 2.02 -9.20 1.70
N LEU A 20 2.37 -9.99 0.70
CA LEU A 20 1.56 -10.21 -0.47
C LEU A 20 0.63 -11.39 -0.17
N ILE A 21 -0.66 -11.12 -0.07
CA ILE A 21 -1.69 -12.13 0.22
C ILE A 21 -2.59 -12.21 -1.00
N ASP A 22 -2.63 -13.37 -1.65
CA ASP A 22 -3.35 -13.58 -2.92
C ASP A 22 -3.00 -12.54 -3.99
N GLY A 23 -1.73 -12.15 -4.08
CA GLY A 23 -1.24 -11.14 -5.02
C GLY A 23 -1.58 -9.69 -4.64
N ARG A 24 -2.18 -9.46 -3.47
CA ARG A 24 -2.50 -8.12 -2.97
C ARG A 24 -1.50 -7.69 -1.91
N PRO A 25 -0.90 -6.49 -2.02
CA PRO A 25 -0.02 -5.99 -0.99
C PRO A 25 -0.87 -5.51 0.20
N CYS A 26 -0.65 -6.15 1.34
CA CYS A 26 -1.37 -5.87 2.57
C CYS A 26 -0.40 -5.50 3.68
N GLN A 27 -0.83 -4.59 4.55
CA GLN A 27 -0.13 -4.28 5.79
C GLN A 27 -0.59 -5.22 6.90
N ILE A 28 0.36 -5.78 7.64
CA ILE A 28 0.08 -6.63 8.79
C ILE A 28 -0.27 -5.73 9.99
N ILE A 29 -1.52 -5.73 10.40
CA ILE A 29 -1.98 -5.04 11.61
C ILE A 29 -1.49 -5.81 12.84
N ARG A 30 -1.65 -7.14 12.82
CA ARG A 30 -1.30 -8.02 13.93
C ARG A 30 -0.85 -9.38 13.41
N ALA A 31 0.18 -9.94 14.05
CA ALA A 31 0.63 -11.30 13.83
C ALA A 31 0.51 -12.10 15.13
N SER A 32 -0.06 -13.29 15.05
CA SER A 32 -0.18 -14.25 16.16
C SER A 32 0.29 -15.62 15.69
N PHE A 33 0.99 -16.34 16.56
CA PHE A 33 1.57 -17.64 16.25
C PHE A 33 1.04 -18.66 17.25
N SER A 34 0.51 -19.78 16.76
CA SER A 34 -0.06 -20.84 17.59
C SER A 34 0.31 -22.20 17.02
N ASN A 35 1.02 -23.02 17.79
CA ASN A 35 1.61 -24.28 17.32
C ASN A 35 2.37 -24.07 16.01
N ASP A 36 1.89 -24.65 14.91
CA ASP A 36 2.48 -24.58 13.57
C ASP A 36 1.78 -23.56 12.65
N GLU A 37 0.81 -22.79 13.18
CA GLU A 37 0.03 -21.81 12.42
C GLU A 37 0.49 -20.37 12.71
N CYS A 38 0.43 -19.55 11.68
CA CYS A 38 0.63 -18.10 11.71
C CYS A 38 -0.70 -17.44 11.31
N HIS A 39 -1.32 -16.72 12.24
CA HIS A 39 -2.53 -15.94 12.00
C HIS A 39 -2.17 -14.46 11.87
N LEU A 40 -2.52 -13.88 10.73
CA LEU A 40 -2.29 -12.48 10.41
C LEU A 40 -3.64 -11.77 10.30
N GLU A 41 -3.77 -10.64 10.99
CA GLU A 41 -4.79 -9.63 10.69
C GLU A 41 -4.12 -8.59 9.80
N VAL A 42 -4.67 -8.40 8.61
CA VAL A 42 -4.07 -7.58 7.55
C VAL A 42 -5.06 -6.57 7.00
N LYS A 43 -4.53 -5.50 6.43
CA LYS A 43 -5.28 -4.46 5.73
C LYS A 43 -4.76 -4.32 4.33
N ASP A 44 -5.65 -4.40 3.34
CA ASP A 44 -5.31 -4.12 1.95
C ASP A 44 -4.87 -2.66 1.81
N LEU A 45 -3.71 -2.41 1.19
CA LEU A 45 -3.17 -1.05 1.06
C LEU A 45 -3.98 -0.17 0.10
N PHE A 46 -4.67 -0.76 -0.87
CA PHE A 46 -5.37 -0.02 -1.92
C PHE A 46 -6.88 0.03 -1.69
N LEU A 47 -7.45 -1.07 -1.21
CA LEU A 47 -8.88 -1.17 -0.92
C LEU A 47 -9.21 -0.75 0.50
N GLY A 48 -8.24 -0.76 1.42
CA GLY A 48 -8.44 -0.38 2.81
C GLY A 48 -9.28 -1.37 3.62
N ASN A 49 -9.69 -2.50 3.05
CA ASN A 49 -10.44 -3.53 3.75
C ASN A 49 -9.52 -4.39 4.62
N GLU A 50 -10.01 -4.73 5.80
CA GLU A 50 -9.31 -5.58 6.77
C GLU A 50 -9.81 -7.02 6.66
N PHE A 51 -8.88 -7.98 6.69
CA PHE A 51 -9.20 -9.40 6.65
C PHE A 51 -8.14 -10.23 7.38
N LYS A 52 -8.42 -11.53 7.57
CA LYS A 52 -7.52 -12.46 8.25
C LYS A 52 -6.93 -13.45 7.26
N ALA A 53 -5.64 -13.73 7.41
CA ALA A 53 -4.93 -14.75 6.66
C ALA A 53 -4.25 -15.72 7.63
N THR A 54 -4.28 -17.01 7.30
CA THR A 54 -3.63 -18.06 8.09
C THR A 54 -2.65 -18.80 7.17
N PHE A 55 -1.43 -18.98 7.65
CA PHE A 55 -0.36 -19.69 6.97
C PHE A 55 0.24 -20.75 7.90
N HIS A 56 0.91 -21.76 7.34
CA HIS A 56 1.80 -22.60 8.12
C HIS A 56 3.07 -21.80 8.48
N GLN A 57 3.67 -22.03 9.64
CA GLN A 57 4.86 -21.27 10.06
C GLN A 57 6.08 -21.47 9.17
N ASP A 58 6.14 -22.60 8.45
CA ASP A 58 7.16 -22.91 7.44
C ASP A 58 6.83 -22.40 6.03
N ASP A 59 5.66 -21.81 5.83
CA ASP A 59 5.30 -21.23 4.54
C ASP A 59 6.19 -20.03 4.24
N ASN A 60 6.60 -19.95 2.98
CA ASN A 60 7.30 -18.80 2.44
C ASN A 60 6.27 -17.80 1.93
N VAL A 61 6.26 -16.61 2.53
CA VAL A 61 5.36 -15.51 2.18
C VAL A 61 6.16 -14.46 1.40
N GLU A 62 5.59 -13.96 0.31
CA GLU A 62 6.19 -12.84 -0.40
C GLU A 62 5.96 -11.53 0.35
N VAL A 63 7.01 -10.76 0.52
CA VAL A 63 6.98 -9.45 1.15
C VAL A 63 7.35 -8.40 0.10
N PRO A 64 6.45 -7.45 -0.22
CA PRO A 64 6.77 -6.38 -1.16
C PRO A 64 7.75 -5.38 -0.52
N ASN A 65 8.68 -4.88 -1.34
CA ASN A 65 9.45 -3.71 -1.01
C ASN A 65 8.54 -2.49 -1.19
N VAL A 66 8.11 -1.89 -0.07
CA VAL A 66 7.21 -0.74 -0.08
C VAL A 66 8.03 0.52 0.18
N ASP A 67 8.25 1.29 -0.87
CA ASP A 67 8.80 2.64 -0.78
C ASP A 67 7.66 3.66 -0.76
N ARG A 68 7.64 4.52 0.26
CA ARG A 68 6.72 5.65 0.32
C ARG A 68 7.45 6.88 -0.21
N THR A 69 6.95 7.43 -1.31
CA THR A 69 7.41 8.69 -1.86
C THR A 69 6.29 9.72 -1.73
N GLU A 70 6.62 10.88 -1.18
CA GLU A 70 5.68 11.99 -1.03
C GLU A 70 5.78 12.87 -2.28
N TYR A 71 4.61 13.20 -2.85
CA TYR A 71 4.51 14.09 -3.99
C TYR A 71 3.49 15.19 -3.68
N SER A 72 3.75 16.39 -4.17
CA SER A 72 2.78 17.49 -4.13
C SER A 72 1.86 17.38 -5.33
N LEU A 73 0.54 17.36 -5.10
CA LEU A 73 -0.44 17.43 -6.16
C LEU A 73 -0.48 18.86 -6.74
N VAL A 74 -0.06 19.00 -8.00
CA VAL A 74 -0.02 20.28 -8.71
C VAL A 74 -1.33 20.54 -9.44
N ASN A 75 -1.84 19.52 -10.14
CA ASN A 75 -3.07 19.62 -10.91
C ASN A 75 -3.73 18.25 -11.12
N ILE A 76 -5.03 18.24 -11.44
CA ILE A 76 -5.73 17.05 -11.94
C ILE A 76 -6.29 17.40 -13.31
N ASP A 77 -5.86 16.70 -14.37
CA ASP A 77 -6.29 16.97 -15.75
C ASP A 77 -6.83 15.69 -16.40
N ASP A 78 -8.07 15.71 -16.89
CA ASP A 78 -8.77 14.57 -17.50
C ASP A 78 -8.67 13.23 -16.70
N GLY A 79 -8.64 13.32 -15.37
CA GLY A 79 -8.51 12.15 -14.49
C GLY A 79 -7.07 11.64 -14.32
N MET A 80 -6.07 12.39 -14.77
CA MET A 80 -4.65 12.17 -14.52
C MET A 80 -4.15 13.09 -13.40
N LEU A 81 -3.37 12.54 -12.48
CA LEU A 81 -2.74 13.29 -11.39
C LEU A 81 -1.42 13.88 -11.89
N ASN A 82 -1.32 15.20 -11.90
CA ASN A 82 -0.04 15.89 -12.08
C ASN A 82 0.60 16.10 -10.71
N LEU A 83 1.59 15.27 -10.41
CA LEU A 83 2.32 15.26 -9.15
C LEU A 83 3.72 15.87 -9.35
N MET A 84 4.28 16.46 -8.31
CA MET A 84 5.67 16.94 -8.30
C MET A 84 6.43 16.31 -7.13
N ALA A 85 7.54 15.66 -7.43
CA ALA A 85 8.44 15.13 -6.42
C ALA A 85 9.20 16.27 -5.72
N GLN A 86 9.72 15.99 -4.52
CA GLN A 86 10.45 16.99 -3.73
C GLN A 86 11.73 17.50 -4.42
N ASP A 87 12.31 16.69 -5.31
CA ASP A 87 13.47 17.05 -6.12
C ASP A 87 13.12 17.91 -7.36
N GLY A 88 11.85 18.25 -7.53
CA GLY A 88 11.33 19.05 -8.63
C GLY A 88 10.97 18.25 -9.88
N ASN A 89 11.13 16.92 -9.87
CA ASN A 89 10.74 16.10 -11.01
C ASN A 89 9.20 15.96 -11.10
N PRO A 90 8.58 16.31 -12.24
CA PRO A 90 7.15 16.09 -12.44
C PRO A 90 6.85 14.61 -12.66
N LYS A 91 5.66 14.20 -12.23
CA LYS A 91 5.13 12.84 -12.38
C LYS A 91 3.66 12.91 -12.78
N ASP A 92 3.43 12.63 -14.06
CA ASP A 92 2.13 12.70 -14.75
C ASP A 92 1.63 11.31 -15.23
N ASP A 93 2.29 10.22 -14.81
CA ASP A 93 1.97 8.85 -15.22
C ASP A 93 0.90 8.15 -14.37
N LEU A 94 0.33 8.83 -13.37
CA LEU A 94 -0.63 8.25 -12.45
C LEU A 94 -2.05 8.75 -12.73
N SER A 95 -2.96 7.84 -13.05
CA SER A 95 -4.39 8.14 -13.10
C SER A 95 -4.96 8.27 -11.69
N THR A 96 -5.97 9.12 -11.53
CA THR A 96 -6.75 9.17 -10.30
C THR A 96 -7.39 7.81 -10.05
N PRO A 97 -7.23 7.20 -8.87
CA PRO A 97 -7.76 5.88 -8.61
C PRO A 97 -9.31 5.91 -8.61
N ASN A 98 -9.95 4.84 -9.09
CA ASN A 98 -11.42 4.76 -9.21
C ASN A 98 -12.10 4.28 -7.92
N ASN A 99 -11.52 4.56 -6.76
CA ASN A 99 -12.02 4.18 -5.44
C ASN A 99 -12.35 5.42 -4.60
N ASP A 100 -12.83 5.22 -3.37
CA ASP A 100 -13.15 6.32 -2.43
C ASP A 100 -11.98 7.30 -2.24
N LEU A 101 -10.74 6.80 -2.30
CA LEU A 101 -9.54 7.63 -2.23
C LEU A 101 -9.45 8.62 -3.41
N GLY A 102 -9.77 8.20 -4.63
CA GLY A 102 -9.76 9.11 -5.78
C GLY A 102 -10.88 10.13 -5.77
N THR A 103 -12.06 9.75 -5.25
CA THR A 103 -13.15 10.69 -4.99
C THR A 103 -12.68 11.75 -3.98
N GLN A 104 -12.12 11.33 -2.86
CA GLN A 104 -11.59 12.21 -1.82
C GLN A 104 -10.50 13.16 -2.37
N ILE A 105 -9.56 12.65 -3.18
CA ILE A 105 -8.50 13.47 -3.81
C ILE A 105 -9.10 14.57 -4.69
N LYS A 106 -10.11 14.25 -5.49
CA LYS A 106 -10.80 15.23 -6.34
C LYS A 106 -11.54 16.27 -5.50
N GLU A 107 -12.32 15.82 -4.52
CA GLU A 107 -13.08 16.71 -3.63
C GLU A 107 -12.18 17.66 -2.86
N ASP A 108 -11.08 17.16 -2.30
CA ASP A 108 -10.13 17.99 -1.55
C ASP A 108 -9.41 19.00 -2.46
N PHE A 109 -9.06 18.61 -3.69
CA PHE A 109 -8.48 19.52 -4.69
C PHE A 109 -9.48 20.60 -5.14
N GLU A 110 -10.72 20.23 -5.47
CA GLU A 110 -11.78 21.17 -5.86
C GLU A 110 -12.19 22.12 -4.72
N SER A 111 -12.08 21.66 -3.46
CA SER A 111 -12.36 22.49 -2.30
C SER A 111 -11.31 23.59 -2.03
N GLY A 112 -10.23 23.64 -2.83
CA GLY A 112 -9.17 24.63 -2.69
C GLY A 112 -8.36 24.47 -1.40
N LYS A 113 -8.43 23.30 -0.77
CA LYS A 113 -7.61 22.97 0.40
C LYS A 113 -6.18 22.78 -0.09
N GLU A 114 -5.30 23.73 0.19
CA GLU A 114 -3.86 23.51 0.12
C GLU A 114 -3.53 22.28 0.99
N MET A 115 -3.34 21.12 0.37
CA MET A 115 -2.80 19.94 1.02
C MET A 115 -1.30 20.14 1.24
N LEU A 116 -0.98 20.97 2.22
CA LEU A 116 0.32 21.03 2.88
C LEU A 116 0.18 20.37 4.24
N GLY A 117 0.78 19.19 4.41
CA GLY A 117 0.87 18.50 5.70
C GLY A 117 1.01 16.99 5.58
#